data_AF-A0AA38XM82-F1
#
_entry.id   AF-A0AA38XM82-F1
#
_cell.length_a   1.000
_cell.length_b   1.000
_cell.length_c   1.000
_cell.angle_alpha   90.00
_cell.angle_beta   90.00
_cell.angle_gamma   90.00
#
_symmetry.space_group_name_H-M   'P 1'
#
loop_
_entity.id
_entity.type
_entity.pdbx_description
1 polymer ?
#
loop_
_entity_poly.entity_id
_entity_poly.type
_entity_poly.pdbx_seq_one_letter_code
_entity_poly.pdbx_strand_id
1 'polypeptide(L)'
;MRKDLENNPRVIREDYPVLEPYVPKDAFDLLADGPVRPDQIDTVVLSHTHFDHSGDVGRFPSSQVIVGPGTRDCIHPGYPRSDDSPFDGSILAHGKLNELKRLDYKKFKAGDVPIGFSFDEGVDVFADGSFFVLDAPGHMPGHQMALARTGEDEWVAMGGDCCHHRNLLEDPSREISMDVGPNGQPGFHKDPADARATIGKTQALHANESVFVALAHDAQIDGIVPFYPQVLNGWRANGLKSNVRSQVLTLDEVKGRYR
;
A
#
# COMPACT_ATOMS: atom_id res chain seq x y z
N MET A 1 -6.64 6.88 2.52
CA MET A 1 -7.22 7.52 3.73
C MET A 1 -8.67 7.93 3.46
N ARG A 2 -9.53 7.94 4.50
CA ARG A 2 -10.91 8.47 4.43
C ARG A 2 -10.92 10.00 4.54
N LYS A 3 -11.88 10.67 3.89
CA LYS A 3 -11.98 12.14 3.90
C LYS A 3 -12.77 12.73 5.08
N ASP A 4 -13.68 11.94 5.64
CA ASP A 4 -14.48 12.23 6.82
C ASP A 4 -13.64 11.93 8.07
N LEU A 5 -12.63 12.79 8.27
CA LEU A 5 -11.58 12.62 9.27
C LEU A 5 -12.12 12.44 10.70
N GLU A 6 -13.29 12.97 11.00
CA GLU A 6 -13.98 12.81 12.29
C GLU A 6 -14.38 11.36 12.60
N ASN A 7 -14.52 10.52 11.58
CA ASN A 7 -14.88 9.11 11.71
C ASN A 7 -13.67 8.18 11.84
N ASN A 8 -12.44 8.73 11.78
CA ASN A 8 -11.27 7.95 12.17
C ASN A 8 -11.31 7.60 13.67
N PRO A 9 -10.65 6.50 14.08
CA PRO A 9 -10.57 6.10 15.48
C PRO A 9 -10.11 7.23 16.39
N ARG A 10 -10.68 7.35 17.59
CA ARG A 10 -10.42 8.49 18.50
C ARG A 10 -8.92 8.70 18.72
N VAL A 11 -8.19 7.63 19.02
CA VAL A 11 -6.74 7.68 19.30
C VAL A 11 -5.92 8.16 18.10
N ILE A 12 -6.39 7.95 16.86
CA ILE A 12 -5.73 8.48 15.66
C ILE A 12 -5.99 9.99 15.53
N ARG A 13 -7.20 10.45 15.87
CA ARG A 13 -7.55 11.87 15.83
C ARG A 13 -6.77 12.70 16.85
N GLU A 14 -6.28 12.08 17.92
CA GLU A 14 -5.41 12.73 18.92
C GLU A 14 -4.05 13.10 18.34
N ASP A 15 -3.59 12.40 17.30
CA ASP A 15 -2.33 12.67 16.61
C ASP A 15 -2.45 13.75 15.51
N TYR A 16 -3.66 14.23 15.21
CA TYR A 16 -3.89 15.22 14.13
C TYR A 16 -3.14 16.56 14.28
N PRO A 17 -2.90 17.10 15.49
CA PRO A 17 -2.07 18.29 15.64
C PRO A 17 -0.62 18.10 15.15
N VAL A 18 -0.16 16.86 15.00
CA VAL A 18 1.18 16.52 14.48
C VAL A 18 1.10 16.04 13.03
N LEU A 19 0.09 15.24 12.68
CA LEU A 19 -0.05 14.64 11.36
C LEU A 19 -0.64 15.58 10.31
N GLU A 20 -1.52 16.51 10.71
CA GLU A 20 -2.23 17.46 9.84
C GLU A 20 -2.82 16.81 8.56
N PRO A 21 -3.66 15.76 8.65
CA PRO A 21 -4.17 15.06 7.48
C PRO A 21 -5.02 15.97 6.58
N TYR A 22 -4.74 15.93 5.28
CA TYR A 22 -5.47 16.68 4.26
C TYR A 22 -5.95 15.73 3.16
N VAL A 23 -7.26 15.52 3.08
CA VAL A 23 -7.89 14.56 2.16
C VAL A 23 -9.08 15.22 1.45
N PRO A 24 -8.83 16.01 0.39
CA PRO A 24 -9.90 16.68 -0.35
C PRO A 24 -10.81 15.70 -1.12
N LYS A 25 -10.25 14.55 -1.53
CA LYS A 25 -10.96 13.44 -2.19
C LYS A 25 -10.43 12.13 -1.62
N ASP A 26 -11.32 11.22 -1.23
CA ASP A 26 -10.95 9.84 -0.93
C ASP A 26 -10.97 8.97 -2.20
N ALA A 27 -10.62 7.68 -2.08
CA ALA A 27 -10.58 6.77 -3.22
C ALA A 27 -11.92 6.68 -3.97
N PHE A 28 -13.05 6.74 -3.25
CA PHE A 28 -14.37 6.71 -3.89
C PHE A 28 -14.62 7.98 -4.70
N ASP A 29 -14.26 9.15 -4.17
CA ASP A 29 -14.42 10.39 -4.92
C ASP A 29 -13.47 10.47 -6.12
N LEU A 30 -12.21 10.02 -5.96
CA LEU A 30 -11.23 9.97 -7.04
C LEU A 30 -11.72 9.11 -8.21
N LEU A 31 -12.30 7.94 -7.92
CA LEU A 31 -12.89 7.07 -8.96
C LEU A 31 -13.96 7.78 -9.78
N ALA A 32 -14.73 8.70 -9.19
CA ALA A 32 -15.74 9.47 -9.92
C ALA A 32 -15.15 10.47 -10.94
N ASP A 33 -13.86 10.81 -10.84
CA ASP A 33 -13.17 11.67 -11.82
C ASP A 33 -12.73 10.90 -13.09
N GLY A 34 -12.79 9.57 -13.06
CA GLY A 34 -12.31 8.72 -14.14
C GLY A 34 -13.39 7.86 -14.80
N PRO A 35 -12.97 6.91 -15.66
CA PRO A 35 -13.91 6.12 -16.46
C PRO A 35 -14.59 4.98 -15.68
N VAL A 36 -14.13 4.67 -14.47
CA VAL A 36 -14.63 3.58 -13.64
C VAL A 36 -15.40 4.17 -12.47
N ARG A 37 -16.72 3.98 -12.44
CA ARG A 37 -17.51 4.51 -11.34
C ARG A 37 -17.22 3.72 -10.05
N PRO A 38 -17.33 4.35 -8.87
CA PRO A 38 -17.04 3.68 -7.60
C PRO A 38 -17.90 2.45 -7.32
N ASP A 39 -19.16 2.45 -7.78
CA ASP A 39 -20.09 1.33 -7.62
C ASP A 39 -19.83 0.16 -8.59
N GLN A 40 -18.85 0.31 -9.50
CA GLN A 40 -18.38 -0.76 -10.39
C GLN A 40 -17.13 -1.47 -9.86
N ILE A 41 -16.63 -1.10 -8.69
CA ILE A 41 -15.48 -1.77 -8.10
C ILE A 41 -15.90 -3.14 -7.58
N ASP A 42 -15.29 -4.20 -8.12
CA ASP A 42 -15.53 -5.57 -7.68
C ASP A 42 -14.70 -5.96 -6.45
N THR A 43 -13.49 -5.40 -6.33
CA THR A 43 -12.52 -5.78 -5.30
C THR A 43 -11.76 -4.56 -4.78
N VAL A 44 -11.66 -4.46 -3.46
CA VAL A 44 -10.80 -3.52 -2.74
C VAL A 44 -9.73 -4.34 -2.02
N VAL A 45 -8.45 -4.11 -2.34
CA VAL A 45 -7.32 -4.77 -1.69
C VAL A 45 -6.65 -3.77 -0.76
N LEU A 46 -6.66 -4.04 0.55
CA LEU A 46 -5.97 -3.19 1.51
C LEU A 46 -4.55 -3.71 1.72
N SER A 47 -3.52 -2.86 1.55
CA SER A 47 -2.13 -3.23 1.87
C SER A 47 -2.00 -3.62 3.34
N HIS A 48 -2.67 -2.90 4.22
CA HIS A 48 -2.89 -3.17 5.64
C HIS A 48 -3.98 -2.20 6.15
N THR A 49 -4.21 -2.17 7.47
CA THR A 49 -5.39 -1.53 8.05
C THR A 49 -5.08 -0.33 8.95
N HIS A 50 -3.92 0.31 8.81
CA HIS A 50 -3.73 1.64 9.40
C HIS A 50 -4.67 2.66 8.74
N PHE A 51 -4.98 3.74 9.46
CA PHE A 51 -6.02 4.71 9.13
C PHE A 51 -5.83 5.40 7.76
N ASP A 52 -4.59 5.55 7.32
CA ASP A 52 -4.19 6.13 6.06
C ASP A 52 -4.34 5.16 4.88
N HIS A 53 -4.47 3.86 5.14
CA HIS A 53 -4.61 2.78 4.14
C HIS A 53 -6.01 2.15 4.08
N SER A 54 -6.79 2.20 5.16
CA SER A 54 -8.10 1.54 5.21
C SER A 54 -9.19 2.27 4.42
N GLY A 55 -9.16 3.61 4.40
CA GLY A 55 -10.24 4.39 3.80
C GLY A 55 -11.59 4.16 4.48
N ASP A 56 -12.68 4.36 3.72
CA ASP A 56 -14.03 3.96 4.13
C ASP A 56 -14.52 2.83 3.22
N VAL A 57 -14.23 1.59 3.63
CA VAL A 57 -14.68 0.39 2.91
C VAL A 57 -16.20 0.24 2.89
N GLY A 58 -16.92 0.91 3.79
CA GLY A 58 -18.38 0.92 3.80
C GLY A 58 -19.00 1.57 2.56
N ARG A 59 -18.25 2.42 1.84
CA ARG A 59 -18.68 2.98 0.55
C ARG A 59 -18.62 1.98 -0.61
N PHE A 60 -18.06 0.79 -0.40
CA PHE A 60 -17.90 -0.27 -1.40
C PHE A 60 -18.68 -1.55 -1.03
N PRO A 61 -20.00 -1.47 -0.76
CA PRO A 61 -20.76 -2.58 -0.16
C PRO A 61 -20.88 -3.81 -1.06
N SER A 62 -20.75 -3.63 -2.38
CA SER A 62 -20.77 -4.72 -3.37
C SER A 62 -19.41 -5.35 -3.57
N SER A 63 -18.32 -4.71 -3.18
CA SER A 63 -16.96 -5.17 -3.45
C SER A 63 -16.53 -6.23 -2.46
N GLN A 64 -15.68 -7.18 -2.88
CA GLN A 64 -14.90 -7.98 -1.96
C GLN A 64 -13.82 -7.09 -1.32
N VAL A 65 -13.63 -7.17 -0.01
CA VAL A 65 -12.53 -6.47 0.67
C VAL A 65 -11.48 -7.50 1.05
N ILE A 66 -10.32 -7.47 0.41
CA ILE A 66 -9.22 -8.41 0.64
C ILE A 66 -8.22 -7.81 1.63
N VAL A 67 -7.90 -8.55 2.68
CA VAL A 67 -6.88 -8.22 3.68
C VAL A 67 -5.91 -9.39 3.87
N GLY A 68 -4.71 -9.12 4.36
CA GLY A 68 -3.67 -10.14 4.54
C GLY A 68 -3.90 -11.02 5.78
N PRO A 69 -3.15 -12.13 5.91
CA PRO A 69 -3.28 -13.05 7.03
C PRO A 69 -2.99 -12.41 8.39
N GLY A 70 -3.89 -12.58 9.36
CA GLY A 70 -3.76 -12.09 10.74
C GLY A 70 -4.34 -10.70 10.97
N THR A 71 -4.88 -10.05 9.92
CA THR A 71 -5.59 -8.78 10.06
C THR A 71 -6.74 -8.87 11.06
N ARG A 72 -7.59 -9.91 10.99
CA ARG A 72 -8.79 -9.99 11.85
C ARG A 72 -8.43 -10.01 13.33
N ASP A 73 -7.45 -10.82 13.70
CA ASP A 73 -6.99 -10.94 15.08
C ASP A 73 -6.29 -9.64 15.53
N CYS A 74 -5.50 -9.01 14.66
CA CYS A 74 -4.78 -7.79 14.97
C CYS A 74 -5.69 -6.58 15.25
N ILE A 75 -6.80 -6.46 14.51
CA ILE A 75 -7.68 -5.28 14.60
C ILE A 75 -8.90 -5.49 15.49
N HIS A 76 -9.06 -6.66 16.11
CA HIS A 76 -10.21 -6.97 16.96
C HIS A 76 -9.97 -6.61 18.44
N PRO A 77 -10.93 -5.95 19.11
CA PRO A 77 -12.06 -5.21 18.56
C PRO A 77 -11.62 -3.86 17.94
N GLY A 78 -12.23 -3.49 16.81
CA GLY A 78 -11.98 -2.19 16.16
C GLY A 78 -12.87 -1.07 16.71
N TYR A 79 -12.54 0.18 16.40
CA TYR A 79 -13.36 1.35 16.67
C TYR A 79 -14.69 1.31 15.88
N PRO A 80 -15.83 1.73 16.43
CA PRO A 80 -16.06 2.29 17.77
C PRO A 80 -16.39 1.24 18.83
N ARG A 81 -16.29 -0.07 18.54
CA ARG A 81 -16.53 -1.13 19.54
C ARG A 81 -15.48 -1.08 20.67
N SER A 82 -14.25 -0.71 20.33
CA SER A 82 -13.20 -0.33 21.28
C SER A 82 -12.78 1.10 21.01
N ASP A 83 -12.95 1.98 21.98
CA ASP A 83 -12.66 3.41 21.83
C ASP A 83 -11.16 3.73 21.83
N ASP A 84 -10.35 2.83 22.40
CA ASP A 84 -8.89 2.86 22.44
C ASP A 84 -8.22 2.18 21.23
N SER A 85 -8.99 1.50 20.38
CA SER A 85 -8.43 0.82 19.21
C SER A 85 -8.01 1.85 18.15
N PRO A 86 -6.80 1.73 17.58
CA PRO A 86 -6.36 2.58 16.47
C PRO A 86 -6.90 2.13 15.11
N PHE A 87 -7.69 1.05 15.06
CA PHE A 87 -8.16 0.44 13.82
C PHE A 87 -9.66 0.68 13.61
N ASP A 88 -10.06 0.94 12.36
CA ASP A 88 -11.47 1.05 12.00
C ASP A 88 -12.15 -0.33 11.99
N GLY A 89 -13.11 -0.52 12.89
CA GLY A 89 -13.90 -1.74 13.01
C GLY A 89 -14.91 -1.95 11.88
N SER A 90 -15.17 -0.93 11.03
CA SER A 90 -16.00 -1.07 9.83
C SER A 90 -15.49 -2.16 8.89
N ILE A 91 -14.16 -2.36 8.84
CA ILE A 91 -13.50 -3.41 8.07
C ILE A 91 -13.99 -4.79 8.53
N LEU A 92 -13.96 -5.05 9.85
CA LEU A 92 -14.43 -6.32 10.43
C LEU A 92 -15.92 -6.56 10.20
N ALA A 93 -16.71 -5.49 10.12
CA ALA A 93 -18.14 -5.53 9.87
C ALA A 93 -18.52 -5.64 8.39
N HIS A 94 -17.56 -5.50 7.48
CA HIS A 94 -17.83 -5.53 6.04
C HIS A 94 -18.32 -6.91 5.60
N GLY A 95 -19.53 -6.97 5.01
CA GLY A 95 -20.21 -8.23 4.69
C GLY A 95 -19.50 -9.12 3.67
N LYS A 96 -18.51 -8.57 2.94
CA LYS A 96 -17.67 -9.27 1.97
C LYS A 96 -16.18 -9.22 2.31
N LEU A 97 -15.84 -9.08 3.59
CA LEU A 97 -14.45 -9.17 4.05
C LEU A 97 -13.89 -10.57 3.77
N ASN A 98 -12.76 -10.62 3.09
CA ASN A 98 -11.98 -11.82 2.79
C ASN A 98 -10.56 -11.65 3.35
N GLU A 99 -10.26 -12.33 4.45
CA GLU A 99 -8.90 -12.43 4.96
C GLU A 99 -8.19 -13.60 4.28
N LEU A 100 -7.14 -13.30 3.51
CA LEU A 100 -6.30 -14.31 2.89
C LEU A 100 -5.63 -15.15 3.97
N LYS A 101 -5.49 -16.43 3.71
CA LYS A 101 -4.75 -17.38 4.55
C LYS A 101 -3.38 -17.59 3.95
N ARG A 102 -2.38 -17.89 4.78
CA ARG A 102 -1.04 -18.26 4.28
C ARG A 102 -1.07 -19.41 3.27
N LEU A 103 -2.03 -20.33 3.38
CA LEU A 103 -2.20 -21.43 2.43
C LEU A 103 -2.73 -21.00 1.06
N ASP A 104 -3.28 -19.79 0.92
CA ASP A 104 -3.78 -19.27 -0.35
C ASP A 104 -2.63 -18.84 -1.27
N TYR A 105 -1.50 -18.42 -0.67
CA TYR A 105 -0.28 -18.05 -1.39
C TYR A 105 0.32 -19.28 -2.06
N LYS A 106 0.54 -19.19 -3.37
CA LYS A 106 1.10 -20.27 -4.19
C LYS A 106 2.42 -19.84 -4.78
N LYS A 107 3.35 -20.79 -4.93
CA LYS A 107 4.60 -20.58 -5.65
C LYS A 107 4.33 -20.11 -7.06
N PHE A 108 5.02 -19.03 -7.45
CA PHE A 108 5.01 -18.58 -8.83
C PHE A 108 5.68 -19.61 -9.73
N LYS A 109 5.16 -19.73 -10.95
CA LYS A 109 5.77 -20.51 -12.03
C LYS A 109 6.55 -19.57 -12.94
N ALA A 110 7.49 -20.15 -13.69
CA ALA A 110 8.21 -19.39 -14.72
C ALA A 110 7.20 -18.82 -15.73
N GLY A 111 7.25 -17.50 -15.93
CA GLY A 111 6.34 -16.78 -16.82
C GLY A 111 5.15 -16.11 -16.12
N ASP A 112 4.85 -16.45 -14.86
CA ASP A 112 3.78 -15.79 -14.09
C ASP A 112 4.18 -14.37 -13.66
N VAL A 113 5.48 -14.17 -13.43
CA VAL A 113 6.09 -12.98 -12.85
C VAL A 113 7.36 -12.59 -13.63
N PRO A 114 7.90 -11.36 -13.45
CA PRO A 114 9.13 -10.93 -14.11
C PRO A 114 10.30 -11.91 -13.90
N ILE A 115 11.22 -11.96 -14.87
CA ILE A 115 12.49 -12.67 -14.69
C ILE A 115 13.25 -12.03 -13.53
N GLY A 116 13.77 -12.86 -12.60
CA GLY A 116 14.50 -12.37 -11.42
C GLY A 116 13.60 -11.78 -10.34
N PHE A 117 12.32 -12.14 -10.31
CA PHE A 117 11.39 -11.79 -9.25
C PHE A 117 11.83 -12.37 -7.89
N SER A 118 11.77 -11.57 -6.83
CA SER A 118 12.36 -11.88 -5.51
C SER A 118 11.36 -12.41 -4.48
N PHE A 119 10.06 -12.42 -4.78
CA PHE A 119 9.04 -13.06 -3.96
C PHE A 119 8.74 -14.44 -4.52
N ASP A 120 8.65 -15.44 -3.63
CA ASP A 120 8.48 -16.84 -4.02
C ASP A 120 7.01 -17.19 -4.31
N GLU A 121 6.09 -16.55 -3.59
CA GLU A 121 4.68 -16.92 -3.56
C GLU A 121 3.76 -15.70 -3.60
N GLY A 122 2.55 -15.90 -4.13
CA GLY A 122 1.51 -14.88 -4.18
C GLY A 122 0.13 -15.47 -4.44
N VAL A 123 -0.87 -14.59 -4.41
CA VAL A 123 -2.25 -14.90 -4.75
C VAL A 123 -2.60 -14.14 -6.03
N ASP A 124 -2.85 -14.87 -7.12
CA ASP A 124 -3.44 -14.29 -8.33
C ASP A 124 -4.91 -13.98 -8.07
N VAL A 125 -5.25 -12.71 -7.94
CA VAL A 125 -6.59 -12.26 -7.51
C VAL A 125 -7.61 -12.49 -8.62
N PHE A 126 -7.22 -12.37 -9.88
CA PHE A 126 -8.11 -12.48 -11.03
C PHE A 126 -7.98 -13.82 -11.77
N ALA A 127 -7.01 -14.64 -11.39
CA ALA A 127 -6.70 -15.93 -12.02
C ALA A 127 -6.35 -15.81 -13.52
N ASP A 128 -5.85 -14.64 -13.93
CA ASP A 128 -5.43 -14.32 -15.30
C ASP A 128 -3.97 -13.84 -15.39
N GLY A 129 -3.26 -13.81 -14.26
CA GLY A 129 -1.89 -13.34 -14.16
C GLY A 129 -1.69 -11.83 -14.29
N SER A 130 -2.75 -11.03 -14.17
CA SER A 130 -2.68 -9.57 -14.28
C SER A 130 -2.46 -8.85 -12.95
N PHE A 131 -2.86 -9.46 -11.83
CA PHE A 131 -2.72 -8.85 -10.51
C PHE A 131 -2.48 -9.89 -9.41
N PHE A 132 -1.40 -9.71 -8.67
CA PHE A 132 -1.00 -10.58 -7.58
C PHE A 132 -0.92 -9.84 -6.25
N VAL A 133 -1.36 -10.48 -5.19
CA VAL A 133 -1.02 -10.09 -3.81
C VAL A 133 0.21 -10.88 -3.37
N LEU A 134 1.17 -10.19 -2.78
CA LEU A 134 2.44 -10.74 -2.31
C LEU A 134 2.48 -10.80 -0.78
N ASP A 135 3.02 -11.89 -0.23
CA ASP A 135 3.25 -12.00 1.22
C ASP A 135 4.42 -11.10 1.63
N ALA A 136 4.12 -10.03 2.36
CA ALA A 136 5.07 -8.97 2.68
C ALA A 136 4.99 -8.59 4.18
N PRO A 137 5.31 -9.52 5.10
CA PRO A 137 5.20 -9.28 6.54
C PRO A 137 6.23 -8.26 7.05
N GLY A 138 6.03 -7.81 8.29
CA GLY A 138 6.99 -6.98 9.02
C GLY A 138 6.41 -5.69 9.58
N HIS A 139 5.70 -4.92 8.74
CA HIS A 139 5.09 -3.65 9.17
C HIS A 139 4.04 -3.86 10.27
N MET A 140 3.03 -4.68 9.98
CA MET A 140 2.03 -5.14 10.95
C MET A 140 1.44 -6.47 10.48
N PRO A 141 0.78 -7.24 11.36
CA PRO A 141 0.04 -8.42 10.92
C PRO A 141 -0.95 -8.09 9.80
N GLY A 142 -0.93 -8.92 8.75
CA GLY A 142 -1.73 -8.72 7.55
C GLY A 142 -1.22 -7.68 6.56
N HIS A 143 -0.02 -7.10 6.76
CA HIS A 143 0.61 -6.29 5.73
C HIS A 143 0.94 -7.13 4.48
N GLN A 144 0.59 -6.60 3.32
CA GLN A 144 0.76 -7.23 2.02
C GLN A 144 1.13 -6.19 0.96
N MET A 145 1.89 -6.64 -0.05
CA MET A 145 2.19 -5.86 -1.25
C MET A 145 1.32 -6.35 -2.41
N ALA A 146 1.28 -5.60 -3.50
CA ALA A 146 0.64 -6.04 -4.73
C ALA A 146 1.57 -5.87 -5.93
N LEU A 147 1.37 -6.69 -6.96
CA LEU A 147 2.07 -6.64 -8.23
C LEU A 147 1.04 -6.63 -9.36
N ALA A 148 1.02 -5.58 -10.16
CA ALA A 148 0.14 -5.45 -11.32
C ALA A 148 0.95 -5.53 -12.62
N ARG A 149 0.46 -6.30 -13.58
CA ARG A 149 0.99 -6.32 -14.95
C ARG A 149 0.45 -5.13 -15.72
N THR A 150 1.34 -4.27 -16.22
CA THR A 150 0.97 -3.09 -17.01
C THR A 150 1.36 -3.20 -18.50
N GLY A 151 2.05 -4.28 -18.87
CA GLY A 151 2.43 -4.60 -20.26
C GLY A 151 3.06 -6.00 -20.41
N GLU A 152 3.63 -6.31 -21.58
CA GLU A 152 4.19 -7.63 -21.90
C GLU A 152 5.36 -8.03 -20.96
N ASP A 153 6.23 -7.08 -20.63
CA ASP A 153 7.33 -7.18 -19.67
C ASP A 153 7.41 -5.87 -18.86
N GLU A 154 6.28 -5.47 -18.31
CA GLU A 154 6.12 -4.21 -17.58
C GLU A 154 5.17 -4.40 -16.39
N TRP A 155 5.65 -4.03 -15.20
CA TRP A 155 5.00 -4.35 -13.94
C TRP A 155 5.11 -3.20 -12.94
N VAL A 156 4.11 -3.08 -12.07
CA VAL A 156 4.12 -2.12 -10.96
C VAL A 156 3.95 -2.89 -9.66
N ALA A 157 4.92 -2.77 -8.76
CA ALA A 157 4.84 -3.29 -7.41
C ALA A 157 4.42 -2.18 -6.45
N MET A 158 3.27 -2.35 -5.81
CA MET A 158 2.74 -1.45 -4.78
C MET A 158 3.19 -1.93 -3.40
N GLY A 159 4.07 -1.15 -2.78
CA GLY A 159 4.79 -1.51 -1.56
C GLY A 159 3.98 -1.42 -0.27
N GLY A 160 2.87 -0.68 -0.27
CA GLY A 160 2.24 -0.28 0.98
C GLY A 160 3.27 0.40 1.88
N ASP A 161 3.33 -0.05 3.13
CA ASP A 161 4.27 0.40 4.15
C ASP A 161 5.37 -0.63 4.41
N CYS A 162 5.72 -1.46 3.40
CA CYS A 162 6.88 -2.35 3.53
C CYS A 162 8.14 -1.56 3.94
N CYS A 163 8.25 -0.31 3.45
CA CYS A 163 9.10 0.74 3.98
C CYS A 163 8.51 2.12 3.65
N HIS A 164 8.88 3.12 4.44
CA HIS A 164 8.25 4.45 4.42
C HIS A 164 9.04 5.49 3.61
N HIS A 165 10.24 5.14 3.12
CA HIS A 165 11.09 6.11 2.43
C HIS A 165 11.93 5.42 1.35
N ARG A 166 12.01 6.02 0.16
CA ARG A 166 12.73 5.50 -1.00
C ARG A 166 14.20 5.19 -0.75
N ASN A 167 14.87 5.94 0.13
CA ASN A 167 16.25 5.64 0.52
C ASN A 167 16.43 4.22 1.09
N LEU A 168 15.41 3.60 1.68
CA LEU A 168 15.47 2.19 2.10
C LEU A 168 15.48 1.23 0.90
N LEU A 169 15.12 1.69 -0.30
CA LEU A 169 15.24 0.94 -1.55
C LEU A 169 16.52 1.25 -2.32
N GLU A 170 17.01 2.50 -2.26
CA GLU A 170 18.15 2.98 -3.06
C GLU A 170 19.51 2.78 -2.37
N ASP A 171 19.55 2.89 -1.04
CA ASP A 171 20.78 2.85 -0.26
C ASP A 171 20.72 1.64 0.69
N PRO A 172 21.38 0.51 0.34
CA PRO A 172 21.34 -0.70 1.16
C PRO A 172 22.06 -0.53 2.51
N SER A 173 22.74 0.58 2.76
CA SER A 173 23.30 0.90 4.08
C SER A 173 22.27 1.56 5.01
N ARG A 174 21.10 1.96 4.50
CA ARG A 174 20.01 2.51 5.31
C ARG A 174 19.26 1.42 6.02
N GLU A 175 19.09 1.61 7.32
CA GLU A 175 18.31 0.73 8.18
C GLU A 175 16.97 1.36 8.54
N ILE A 176 16.00 0.49 8.86
CA ILE A 176 14.73 0.91 9.45
C ILE A 176 14.96 1.53 10.83
N SER A 177 14.19 2.56 11.16
CA SER A 177 14.21 3.16 12.50
C SER A 177 13.66 2.16 13.52
N MET A 178 14.39 1.97 14.62
CA MET A 178 14.00 1.11 15.74
C MET A 178 13.83 1.89 17.06
N ASP A 179 14.14 3.19 17.06
CA ASP A 179 14.24 3.97 18.29
C ASP A 179 12.91 4.63 18.67
N VAL A 180 12.29 5.32 17.71
CA VAL A 180 11.05 6.08 17.91
C VAL A 180 10.09 5.83 16.76
N GLY A 181 8.88 5.46 17.12
CA GLY A 181 7.73 5.30 16.24
C GLY A 181 6.48 5.96 16.85
N PRO A 182 5.33 5.85 16.18
CA PRO A 182 4.08 6.44 16.64
C PRO A 182 3.73 5.97 18.05
N ASN A 183 3.20 6.88 18.88
CA ASN A 183 2.76 6.57 20.24
C ASN A 183 3.85 5.92 21.13
N GLY A 184 5.12 6.27 20.90
CA GLY A 184 6.26 5.80 21.71
C GLY A 184 6.67 4.35 21.44
N GLN A 185 6.21 3.74 20.35
CA GLN A 185 6.61 2.40 19.93
C GLN A 185 8.05 2.39 19.40
N PRO A 186 8.79 1.26 19.49
CA PRO A 186 10.12 1.13 18.92
C PRO A 186 10.05 0.96 17.39
N GLY A 187 9.94 2.09 16.68
CA GLY A 187 9.88 2.14 15.22
C GLY A 187 8.48 1.92 14.63
N PHE A 188 8.42 1.86 13.31
CA PHE A 188 7.18 1.72 12.54
C PHE A 188 6.82 0.26 12.22
N HIS A 189 7.76 -0.69 12.39
CA HIS A 189 7.57 -2.09 12.03
C HIS A 189 7.38 -2.97 13.27
N LYS A 190 6.28 -3.71 13.34
CA LYS A 190 5.96 -4.62 14.45
C LYS A 190 6.88 -5.85 14.51
N ASP A 191 7.35 -6.32 13.36
CA ASP A 191 8.40 -7.34 13.25
C ASP A 191 9.57 -6.81 12.39
N PRO A 192 10.62 -6.30 13.03
CA PRO A 192 11.79 -5.76 12.34
C PRO A 192 12.58 -6.80 11.53
N ALA A 193 12.53 -8.08 11.90
CA ALA A 193 13.27 -9.13 11.18
C ALA A 193 12.56 -9.42 9.85
N ASP A 194 11.25 -9.64 9.90
CA ASP A 194 10.43 -9.84 8.71
C ASP A 194 10.39 -8.58 7.83
N ALA A 195 10.35 -7.38 8.44
CA ALA A 195 10.40 -6.13 7.68
C ALA A 195 11.70 -6.00 6.87
N ARG A 196 12.87 -6.32 7.46
CA ARG A 196 14.14 -6.33 6.73
C ARG A 196 14.15 -7.34 5.59
N ALA A 197 13.60 -8.54 5.83
CA ALA A 197 13.51 -9.55 4.78
C ALA A 197 12.62 -9.09 3.62
N THR A 198 11.46 -8.50 3.92
CA THR A 198 10.56 -7.90 2.93
C THR A 198 11.24 -6.76 2.18
N ILE A 199 11.90 -5.84 2.88
CA ILE A 199 12.65 -4.72 2.26
C ILE A 199 13.74 -5.24 1.33
N GLY A 200 14.50 -6.27 1.72
CA GLY A 200 15.52 -6.88 0.87
C GLY A 200 14.94 -7.47 -0.42
N LYS A 201 13.79 -8.14 -0.34
CA LYS A 201 13.06 -8.60 -1.54
C LYS A 201 12.60 -7.42 -2.39
N THR A 202 12.06 -6.37 -1.78
CA THR A 202 11.61 -5.16 -2.48
C THR A 202 12.75 -4.39 -3.12
N GLN A 203 13.94 -4.34 -2.51
CA GLN A 203 15.16 -3.78 -3.11
C GLN A 203 15.54 -4.55 -4.39
N ALA A 204 15.48 -5.88 -4.36
CA ALA A 204 15.73 -6.70 -5.55
C ALA A 204 14.68 -6.45 -6.65
N LEU A 205 13.40 -6.26 -6.30
CA LEU A 205 12.37 -5.81 -7.27
C LEU A 205 12.67 -4.42 -7.81
N HIS A 206 13.09 -3.51 -6.95
CA HIS A 206 13.41 -2.14 -7.35
C HIS A 206 14.63 -2.08 -8.28
N ALA A 207 15.56 -3.03 -8.19
CA ALA A 207 16.66 -3.16 -9.15
C ALA A 207 16.23 -3.71 -10.52
N ASN A 208 15.08 -4.40 -10.61
CA ASN A 208 14.59 -5.02 -11.84
C ASN A 208 14.03 -3.98 -12.83
N GLU A 209 14.55 -3.92 -14.05
CA GLU A 209 14.12 -2.93 -15.05
C GLU A 209 12.66 -3.06 -15.49
N SER A 210 12.07 -4.25 -15.36
CA SER A 210 10.69 -4.53 -15.74
C SER A 210 9.68 -4.20 -14.63
N VAL A 211 10.16 -3.79 -13.44
CA VAL A 211 9.31 -3.49 -12.27
C VAL A 211 9.49 -2.05 -11.80
N PHE A 212 8.40 -1.29 -11.73
CA PHE A 212 8.33 -0.01 -11.03
C PHE A 212 7.84 -0.24 -9.60
N VAL A 213 8.65 0.08 -8.59
CA VAL A 213 8.23 0.02 -7.18
C VAL A 213 7.65 1.38 -6.75
N ALA A 214 6.37 1.38 -6.40
CA ALA A 214 5.65 2.51 -5.82
C ALA A 214 5.40 2.25 -4.33
N LEU A 215 6.05 3.02 -3.45
CA LEU A 215 5.76 3.00 -2.01
C LEU A 215 4.58 3.91 -1.69
N ALA A 216 3.88 3.67 -0.58
CA ALA A 216 2.76 4.51 -0.18
C ALA A 216 3.18 5.94 0.22
N HIS A 217 4.32 6.06 0.92
CA HIS A 217 4.82 7.32 1.48
C HIS A 217 6.04 7.88 0.75
N ASP A 218 6.06 7.77 -0.57
CA ASP A 218 7.16 8.27 -1.40
C ASP A 218 6.79 9.53 -2.18
N ALA A 219 7.12 10.69 -1.61
CA ALA A 219 6.87 11.98 -2.25
C ALA A 219 7.62 12.16 -3.58
N GLN A 220 8.67 11.38 -3.86
CA GLN A 220 9.48 11.51 -5.07
C GLN A 220 8.71 11.16 -6.35
N ILE A 221 7.63 10.38 -6.26
CA ILE A 221 6.80 10.03 -7.42
C ILE A 221 5.89 11.18 -7.87
N ASP A 222 5.59 12.10 -6.96
CA ASP A 222 4.64 13.17 -7.19
C ASP A 222 5.12 14.10 -8.31
N GLY A 223 4.23 14.43 -9.24
CA GLY A 223 4.52 15.26 -10.41
C GLY A 223 5.42 14.62 -11.47
N ILE A 224 5.90 13.39 -11.24
CA ILE A 224 6.66 12.60 -12.23
C ILE A 224 5.79 11.49 -12.80
N VAL A 225 5.06 10.80 -11.92
CA VAL A 225 4.18 9.69 -12.27
C VAL A 225 2.76 10.23 -12.51
N PRO A 226 2.05 9.78 -13.57
CA PRO A 226 0.66 10.16 -13.76
C PRO A 226 -0.21 9.62 -12.62
N PHE A 227 -1.13 10.46 -12.12
CA PHE A 227 -2.14 10.03 -11.16
C PHE A 227 -3.47 9.76 -11.84
N TYR A 228 -4.30 8.95 -11.17
CA TYR A 228 -5.66 8.69 -11.64
C TYR A 228 -6.40 10.03 -11.87
N PRO A 229 -7.14 10.20 -12.99
CA PRO A 229 -7.60 9.18 -13.93
C PRO A 229 -6.63 8.86 -15.10
N GLN A 230 -5.43 9.43 -15.12
CA GLN A 230 -4.43 9.04 -16.10
C GLN A 230 -3.86 7.65 -15.79
N VAL A 231 -3.50 6.90 -16.83
CA VAL A 231 -2.95 5.54 -16.70
C VAL A 231 -1.44 5.58 -16.56
N LEU A 232 -0.90 4.65 -15.77
CA LEU A 232 0.54 4.48 -15.57
C LEU A 232 1.21 3.60 -16.64
N ASN A 233 0.43 2.80 -17.38
CA ASN A 233 0.94 1.87 -18.38
C ASN A 233 1.89 2.57 -19.38
N GLY A 234 2.95 1.87 -19.78
CA GLY A 234 4.03 2.44 -20.59
C GLY A 234 5.05 3.24 -19.79
N TRP A 235 5.04 3.15 -18.46
CA TRP A 235 5.99 3.86 -17.58
C TRP A 235 7.45 3.57 -17.94
N ARG A 236 7.75 2.36 -18.46
CA ARG A 236 9.10 1.96 -18.81
C ARG A 236 9.57 2.70 -20.06
N ALA A 237 8.76 2.68 -21.12
CA ALA A 237 9.05 3.39 -22.37
C ALA A 237 9.12 4.91 -22.17
N ASN A 238 8.33 5.46 -21.24
CA ASN A 238 8.35 6.87 -20.87
C ASN A 238 9.47 7.23 -19.86
N GLY A 239 10.30 6.27 -19.45
CA GLY A 239 11.44 6.51 -18.56
C GLY A 239 11.05 6.95 -17.13
N LEU A 240 9.81 6.72 -16.70
CA LEU A 240 9.31 7.24 -15.41
C LEU A 240 10.12 6.73 -14.23
N LYS A 241 10.53 5.46 -14.24
CA LYS A 241 11.42 4.90 -13.21
C LYS A 241 12.72 5.68 -13.11
N SER A 242 13.39 5.93 -14.24
CA SER A 242 14.65 6.69 -14.27
C SER A 242 14.46 8.14 -13.85
N ASN A 243 13.32 8.76 -14.18
CA ASN A 243 12.99 10.13 -13.77
C ASN A 243 12.80 10.21 -12.25
N VAL A 244 12.04 9.28 -11.66
CA VAL A 244 11.84 9.21 -10.20
C VAL A 244 13.17 9.02 -9.46
N ARG A 245 14.11 8.25 -10.01
CA ARG A 245 15.42 8.00 -9.37
C ARG A 245 16.42 9.13 -9.54
N SER A 246 16.31 9.95 -10.58
CA SER A 246 17.30 10.97 -10.92
C SER A 246 16.90 12.37 -10.51
N GLN A 247 15.61 12.66 -10.41
CA GLN A 247 15.11 13.94 -9.93
C GLN A 247 15.16 13.99 -8.40
N VAL A 248 15.41 15.17 -7.84
CA VAL A 248 15.32 15.43 -6.41
C VAL A 248 14.23 16.46 -6.21
N LEU A 249 13.16 16.09 -5.53
CA LEU A 249 12.10 17.04 -5.16
C LEU A 249 12.42 17.66 -3.80
N THR A 250 12.30 18.98 -3.71
CA THR A 250 12.39 19.71 -2.45
C THR A 250 11.05 19.63 -1.71
N LEU A 251 11.10 19.74 -0.39
CA LEU A 251 9.89 19.77 0.44
C LEU A 251 8.93 20.92 0.03
N ASP A 252 9.49 22.06 -0.38
CA ASP A 252 8.70 23.22 -0.81
C ASP A 252 8.00 22.99 -2.15
N GLU A 253 8.65 22.31 -3.11
CA GLU A 253 8.02 21.92 -4.37
C GLU A 253 6.84 20.96 -4.14
N VAL A 254 7.02 19.97 -3.25
CA VAL A 254 5.95 19.03 -2.89
C VAL A 254 4.82 19.78 -2.18
N LYS A 255 5.12 20.57 -1.13
CA LYS A 255 4.10 21.33 -0.39
C LYS A 255 3.35 22.33 -1.27
N GLY A 256 4.03 22.94 -2.25
CA GLY A 256 3.42 23.91 -3.16
C GLY A 256 2.31 23.33 -4.05
N ARG A 257 2.28 22.01 -4.26
CA ARG A 257 1.24 21.34 -5.06
C ARG A 257 -0.07 21.09 -4.31
N TYR A 258 -0.02 21.09 -2.98
CA TYR A 258 -1.18 20.78 -2.11
C TYR A 258 -1.66 22.00 -1.30
N ARG A 259 -1.20 23.21 -1.65
CA ARG A 259 -1.64 24.49 -1.07
C ARG A 259 -2.73 25.14 -1.90
#